data_AF-A0A1B6C4G1-F1
#
_entry.id   AF-A0A1B6C4G1-F1
#
_cell.length_a   1.000
_cell.length_b   1.000
_cell.length_c   1.000
_cell.angle_alpha   90.00
_cell.angle_beta   90.00
_cell.angle_gamma   90.00
#
_symmetry.space_group_name_H-M   'P 1'
#
loop_
_entity.id
_entity.type
_entity.pdbx_description
1 polymer ?
#
loop_
_entity_poly.entity_id
_entity_poly.type
_entity_poly.pdbx_seq_one_letter_code
_entity_poly.pdbx_strand_id
1 'polypeptide(L)'
;KIKEFNLKVKLKDSRELILTDYEFECANIDFKKSNYKIIDFFKKEKSKFIILPGFIAFSSEGKTSTLGGADYIACIIASALKANLLEIWTNVNGIMTADPKLVSQAYTLKNISYEEAMELSHFCAKIIYSPTLQPVIEKQIPLKIKSIFLEKKKGTYLKKINFIKKKTITGISVMKQISLITLEGSVMVGIPGYSKRLFKTLSEKKINVVLITQSSSEHSIAVGIHDKDVLKAKIVIDNEFYREIYNKSIKPLSIEKYLCIIAIVGDNMKNMHGTSGKIFSAMGKNSINIRAIAQGSTEKNISVVIKKTDLKKAINILHEKFFEKQNKQINLFIIGLGKVGSNLLYQINKQKKYLNKEFKIKLRVIGLANSKKMIFK
;
A
#
# COMPACT_ATOMS: atom_id res chain seq x y z
N LYS A 1 8.61 -33.43 -11.09
CA LYS A 1 9.32 -32.25 -10.53
C LYS A 1 9.84 -32.48 -9.11
N ILE A 2 9.10 -32.27 -8.00
CA ILE A 2 9.74 -32.44 -6.65
C ILE A 2 10.24 -33.87 -6.40
N LYS A 3 9.52 -34.89 -6.89
CA LYS A 3 9.98 -36.29 -6.82
C LYS A 3 11.28 -36.57 -7.60
N GLU A 4 11.62 -35.78 -8.61
CA GLU A 4 12.89 -35.91 -9.37
C GLU A 4 14.10 -35.58 -8.50
N PHE A 5 13.91 -34.86 -7.39
CA PHE A 5 14.95 -34.58 -6.40
C PHE A 5 15.03 -35.63 -5.28
N ASN A 6 14.42 -36.82 -5.46
CA ASN A 6 14.36 -37.89 -4.45
C ASN A 6 13.76 -37.46 -3.10
N LEU A 7 12.83 -36.50 -3.10
CA LEU A 7 12.15 -36.01 -1.91
C LEU A 7 10.79 -36.71 -1.72
N LYS A 8 10.48 -37.12 -0.48
CA LYS A 8 9.19 -37.72 -0.12
C LYS A 8 8.10 -36.65 -0.04
N VAL A 9 7.13 -36.73 -0.95
CA VAL A 9 6.08 -35.71 -1.15
C VAL A 9 4.69 -36.36 -1.15
N LYS A 10 3.73 -35.75 -0.45
CA LYS A 10 2.30 -36.10 -0.49
C LYS A 10 1.48 -34.98 -1.11
N LEU A 11 0.50 -35.33 -1.95
CA LEU A 11 -0.54 -34.41 -2.39
C LEU A 11 -1.73 -34.51 -1.44
N LYS A 12 -2.31 -33.38 -1.06
CA LYS A 12 -3.53 -33.32 -0.25
C LYS A 12 -4.47 -32.28 -0.82
N ASP A 13 -5.72 -32.68 -1.05
CA ASP A 13 -6.75 -31.75 -1.51
C ASP A 13 -7.17 -30.81 -0.37
N SER A 14 -7.11 -29.50 -0.61
CA SER A 14 -7.52 -28.48 0.35
C SER A 14 -8.99 -28.56 0.71
N ARG A 15 -9.84 -29.07 -0.19
CA ARG A 15 -11.29 -29.27 0.04
C ARG A 15 -11.55 -30.29 1.15
N GLU A 16 -10.66 -31.26 1.31
CA GLU A 16 -10.80 -32.24 2.40
C GLU A 16 -10.49 -31.63 3.77
N LEU A 17 -9.75 -30.52 3.81
CA LEU A 17 -9.25 -29.90 5.03
C LEU A 17 -10.00 -28.63 5.42
N ILE A 18 -10.40 -27.82 4.45
CA ILE A 18 -10.94 -26.47 4.67
C ILE A 18 -12.42 -26.49 4.35
N LEU A 19 -13.23 -26.23 5.37
CA LEU A 19 -14.68 -26.19 5.30
C LEU A 19 -15.19 -24.75 5.37
N THR A 20 -16.13 -24.42 4.50
CA THR A 20 -16.76 -23.10 4.43
C THR A 20 -18.27 -23.17 4.59
N ASP A 21 -18.90 -22.04 4.91
CA ASP A 21 -20.33 -21.84 4.70
C ASP A 21 -20.65 -21.69 3.18
N TYR A 22 -21.93 -21.44 2.86
CA TYR A 22 -22.48 -21.51 1.51
C TYR A 22 -22.19 -20.29 0.61
N GLU A 23 -21.48 -19.25 1.05
CA GLU A 23 -21.30 -18.07 0.20
C GLU A 23 -20.22 -18.29 -0.89
N PHE A 24 -20.64 -18.46 -2.14
CA PHE A 24 -19.80 -18.87 -3.28
C PHE A 24 -18.57 -17.96 -3.58
N GLU A 25 -18.59 -16.70 -3.14
CA GLU A 25 -17.54 -15.70 -3.43
C GLU A 25 -16.86 -15.11 -2.18
N CYS A 26 -17.44 -15.29 -0.99
CA CYS A 26 -16.95 -14.76 0.29
C CYS A 26 -17.14 -15.74 1.45
N ALA A 27 -17.07 -17.05 1.17
CA ALA A 27 -17.37 -18.10 2.12
C ALA A 27 -16.63 -17.93 3.46
N ASN A 28 -17.36 -17.85 4.57
CA ASN A 28 -16.74 -17.83 5.88
C ASN A 28 -16.28 -19.25 6.23
N ILE A 29 -15.06 -19.35 6.77
CA ILE A 29 -14.47 -20.64 7.11
C ILE A 29 -14.98 -21.09 8.48
N ASP A 30 -15.38 -22.36 8.56
CA ASP A 30 -15.56 -23.04 9.84
C ASP A 30 -14.18 -23.39 10.40
N PHE A 31 -13.56 -22.43 11.08
CA PHE A 31 -12.22 -22.58 11.63
C PHE A 31 -12.13 -23.73 12.64
N LYS A 32 -13.20 -24.02 13.39
CA LYS A 32 -13.18 -25.12 14.38
C LYS A 32 -13.02 -26.46 13.69
N LYS A 33 -13.89 -26.77 12.71
CA LYS A 33 -13.82 -28.04 11.99
C LYS A 33 -12.59 -28.13 11.08
N SER A 34 -12.26 -27.03 10.40
CA SER A 34 -11.09 -26.98 9.50
C SER A 34 -9.79 -27.21 10.27
N ASN A 35 -9.60 -26.54 11.41
CA ASN A 35 -8.40 -26.74 12.24
C ASN A 35 -8.30 -28.17 12.75
N TYR A 36 -9.40 -28.79 13.16
CA TYR A 36 -9.41 -30.20 13.57
C TYR A 36 -8.93 -31.12 12.43
N LYS A 37 -9.50 -30.98 11.24
CA LYS A 37 -9.13 -31.80 10.07
C LYS A 37 -7.68 -31.58 9.64
N ILE A 38 -7.21 -30.33 9.64
CA ILE A 38 -5.81 -29.99 9.34
C ILE A 38 -4.88 -30.67 10.35
N ILE A 39 -5.12 -30.48 11.65
CA ILE A 39 -4.25 -31.04 12.70
C ILE A 39 -4.27 -32.57 12.66
N ASP A 40 -5.42 -33.20 12.49
CA ASP A 40 -5.53 -34.67 12.38
C ASP A 40 -4.74 -35.22 11.18
N PHE A 41 -4.88 -34.60 10.00
CA PHE A 41 -4.15 -35.01 8.81
C PHE A 41 -2.64 -34.88 9.00
N PHE A 42 -2.15 -33.72 9.46
CA PHE A 42 -0.71 -33.48 9.65
C PHE A 42 -0.09 -34.27 10.82
N LYS A 43 -0.89 -34.78 11.77
CA LYS A 43 -0.42 -35.74 12.79
C LYS A 43 -0.18 -37.14 12.21
N LYS A 44 -1.01 -37.57 11.24
CA LYS A 44 -0.95 -38.91 10.64
C LYS A 44 0.05 -38.99 9.49
N GLU A 45 0.17 -37.93 8.70
CA GLU A 45 1.04 -37.90 7.53
C GLU A 45 2.50 -37.62 7.91
N LYS A 46 3.41 -38.53 7.54
CA LYS A 46 4.85 -38.45 7.86
C LYS A 46 5.71 -37.98 6.68
N SER A 47 5.10 -37.60 5.56
CA SER A 47 5.82 -37.09 4.39
C SER A 47 6.52 -35.76 4.71
N LYS A 48 7.75 -35.61 4.24
CA LYS A 48 8.57 -34.41 4.48
C LYS A 48 7.98 -33.16 3.81
N PHE A 49 7.34 -33.34 2.66
CA PHE A 49 6.67 -32.26 1.92
C PHE A 49 5.21 -32.64 1.65
N ILE A 50 4.32 -31.68 1.85
CA ILE A 50 2.90 -31.80 1.54
C ILE A 50 2.55 -30.63 0.60
N ILE A 51 1.92 -30.95 -0.52
CA ILE A 51 1.47 -29.96 -1.50
C ILE A 51 -0.05 -29.92 -1.48
N LEU A 52 -0.58 -28.71 -1.36
CA LEU A 52 -2.01 -28.44 -1.36
C LEU A 52 -2.36 -27.41 -2.44
N PRO A 53 -3.48 -27.56 -3.15
CA PRO A 53 -3.97 -26.52 -4.05
C PRO A 53 -4.41 -25.28 -3.26
N GLY A 54 -4.00 -24.10 -3.72
CA GLY A 54 -4.52 -22.84 -3.20
C GLY A 54 -5.97 -22.59 -3.66
N PHE A 55 -6.59 -21.51 -3.17
CA PHE A 55 -7.86 -20.94 -3.63
C PHE A 55 -9.14 -21.78 -3.41
N ILE A 56 -9.07 -23.10 -3.29
CA ILE A 56 -10.26 -23.98 -3.21
C ILE A 56 -10.54 -24.49 -1.79
N ALA A 57 -11.83 -24.60 -1.46
CA ALA A 57 -12.35 -25.17 -0.22
C ALA A 57 -13.65 -25.95 -0.45
N PHE A 58 -14.22 -26.53 0.61
CA PHE A 58 -15.42 -27.35 0.52
C PHE A 58 -16.56 -26.74 1.34
N SER A 59 -17.69 -26.49 0.69
CA SER A 59 -18.86 -25.93 1.36
C SER A 59 -19.60 -26.97 2.18
N SER A 60 -20.38 -26.52 3.16
CA SER A 60 -21.29 -27.36 3.94
C SER A 60 -22.33 -28.12 3.11
N GLU A 61 -22.60 -27.71 1.87
CA GLU A 61 -23.51 -28.39 0.93
C GLU A 61 -22.83 -29.46 0.07
N GLY A 62 -21.55 -29.74 0.30
CA GLY A 62 -20.83 -30.75 -0.48
C GLY A 62 -20.30 -30.26 -1.83
N LYS A 63 -20.27 -28.94 -2.06
CA LYS A 63 -19.78 -28.32 -3.31
C LYS A 63 -18.38 -27.73 -3.12
N THR A 64 -17.64 -27.61 -4.22
CA THR A 64 -16.36 -26.86 -4.21
C THR A 64 -16.66 -25.37 -4.10
N SER A 65 -16.05 -24.70 -3.13
CA SER A 65 -16.10 -23.24 -2.94
C SER A 65 -14.73 -22.62 -3.23
N THR A 66 -14.72 -21.32 -3.51
CA THR A 66 -13.49 -20.54 -3.70
C THR A 66 -13.29 -19.55 -2.57
N LEU A 67 -12.05 -19.38 -2.15
CA LEU A 67 -11.64 -18.46 -1.11
C LEU A 67 -10.91 -17.27 -1.72
N GLY A 68 -10.85 -16.15 -0.99
CA GLY A 68 -10.23 -14.87 -1.43
C GLY A 68 -8.72 -14.88 -1.71
N GLY A 69 -8.12 -16.02 -2.06
CA GLY A 69 -6.74 -16.15 -2.53
C GLY A 69 -6.05 -17.43 -2.06
N ALA A 70 -5.00 -17.86 -2.79
CA ALA A 70 -4.11 -18.94 -2.35
C ALA A 70 -3.36 -18.58 -1.05
N ASP A 71 -3.02 -17.30 -0.87
CA ASP A 71 -2.39 -16.80 0.35
C ASP A 71 -3.25 -17.03 1.59
N TYR A 72 -4.58 -17.04 1.43
CA TYR A 72 -5.49 -17.27 2.55
C TYR A 72 -5.40 -18.71 3.06
N ILE A 73 -5.41 -19.69 2.14
CA ILE A 73 -5.19 -21.11 2.47
C ILE A 73 -3.86 -21.30 3.19
N ALA A 74 -2.79 -20.67 2.72
CA ALA A 74 -1.49 -20.75 3.35
C ALA A 74 -1.53 -20.17 4.78
N CYS A 75 -2.24 -19.06 5.00
CA CYS A 75 -2.44 -18.47 6.33
C CYS A 75 -3.25 -19.37 7.26
N ILE A 76 -4.32 -20.00 6.78
CA ILE A 76 -5.15 -20.93 7.56
C ILE A 76 -4.34 -22.13 8.01
N ILE A 77 -3.60 -22.77 7.10
CA ILE A 77 -2.76 -23.93 7.40
C ILE A 77 -1.66 -23.55 8.40
N ALA A 78 -0.96 -22.43 8.15
CA ALA A 78 0.08 -21.94 9.05
C ALA A 78 -0.46 -21.68 10.46
N SER A 79 -1.64 -21.06 10.56
CA SER A 79 -2.32 -20.75 11.82
C SER A 79 -2.74 -22.02 12.58
N ALA A 80 -3.38 -22.97 11.88
CA ALA A 80 -3.83 -24.24 12.46
C ALA A 80 -2.66 -25.08 13.01
N LEU A 81 -1.53 -25.09 12.30
CA LEU A 81 -0.33 -25.84 12.69
C LEU A 81 0.61 -25.06 13.61
N LYS A 82 0.31 -23.80 13.93
CA LYS A 82 1.20 -22.89 14.66
C LYS A 82 2.61 -22.83 14.06
N ALA A 83 2.68 -22.69 12.74
CA ALA A 83 3.94 -22.67 12.00
C ALA A 83 4.89 -21.57 12.51
N ASN A 84 6.20 -21.84 12.50
CA ASN A 84 7.22 -20.88 12.93
C ASN A 84 7.37 -19.69 11.96
N LEU A 85 7.03 -19.89 10.68
CA LEU A 85 7.17 -18.91 9.60
C LEU A 85 6.24 -19.28 8.45
N LEU A 86 5.57 -18.29 7.88
CA LEU A 86 4.91 -18.42 6.58
C LEU A 86 5.70 -17.62 5.52
N GLU A 87 6.11 -18.27 4.44
CA GLU A 87 6.74 -17.60 3.29
C GLU A 87 5.74 -17.46 2.13
N ILE A 88 5.51 -16.23 1.66
CA ILE A 88 4.77 -15.95 0.43
C ILE A 88 5.77 -15.64 -0.68
N TRP A 89 5.71 -16.41 -1.76
CA TRP A 89 6.58 -16.28 -2.92
C TRP A 89 5.80 -15.67 -4.08
N THR A 90 6.22 -14.48 -4.52
CA THR A 90 5.51 -13.67 -5.51
C THR A 90 6.47 -13.13 -6.58
N ASN A 91 5.98 -12.30 -7.51
CA ASN A 91 6.79 -11.66 -8.54
C ASN A 91 7.55 -10.41 -8.06
N VAL A 92 7.30 -9.95 -6.82
CA VAL A 92 8.01 -8.82 -6.19
C VAL A 92 8.95 -9.26 -5.08
N ASN A 93 10.08 -8.56 -4.91
CA ASN A 93 11.01 -8.82 -3.82
C ASN A 93 10.58 -8.06 -2.56
N GLY A 94 9.53 -8.56 -1.91
CA GLY A 94 8.98 -7.98 -0.69
C GLY A 94 8.19 -6.69 -0.91
N ILE A 95 7.90 -6.00 0.19
CA ILE A 95 7.24 -4.69 0.22
C ILE A 95 8.31 -3.61 0.06
N MET A 96 8.05 -2.63 -0.80
CA MET A 96 8.97 -1.53 -1.08
C MET A 96 8.49 -0.21 -0.46
N THR A 97 9.40 0.75 -0.28
CA THR A 97 9.08 2.08 0.25
C THR A 97 8.19 2.92 -0.67
N ALA A 98 8.14 2.62 -1.96
CA ALA A 98 7.20 3.14 -2.95
C ALA A 98 7.19 2.19 -4.17
N ASP A 99 6.25 2.39 -5.10
CA ASP A 99 6.26 1.66 -6.39
C ASP A 99 7.55 2.00 -7.17
N PRO A 100 8.44 1.02 -7.45
CA PRO A 100 9.68 1.26 -8.17
C PRO A 100 9.49 1.77 -9.61
N LYS A 101 8.30 1.58 -10.20
CA LYS A 101 7.96 2.14 -11.51
C LYS A 101 7.73 3.65 -11.45
N LEU A 102 7.38 4.18 -10.28
CA LEU A 102 7.14 5.61 -10.05
C LEU A 102 8.36 6.30 -9.43
N VAL A 103 9.13 5.55 -8.63
CA VAL A 103 10.27 6.05 -7.84
C VAL A 103 11.46 5.12 -8.02
N SER A 104 12.46 5.56 -8.78
CA SER A 104 13.63 4.73 -9.09
C SER A 104 14.49 4.35 -7.87
N GLN A 105 14.48 5.20 -6.84
CA GLN A 105 15.20 5.04 -5.59
C GLN A 105 14.44 4.23 -4.53
N ALA A 106 13.25 3.71 -4.87
CA ALA A 106 12.49 2.85 -3.98
C ALA A 106 13.30 1.58 -3.63
N TYR A 107 13.20 1.14 -2.38
CA TYR A 107 13.96 0.00 -1.88
C TYR A 107 13.07 -0.94 -1.06
N THR A 108 13.42 -2.23 -1.05
CA THR A 108 12.72 -3.26 -0.26
C THR A 108 12.91 -3.02 1.23
N LEU A 109 11.80 -3.00 1.96
CA LEU A 109 11.77 -2.95 3.42
C LEU A 109 12.24 -4.29 3.99
N LYS A 110 13.18 -4.27 4.93
CA LYS A 110 13.68 -5.49 5.58
C LYS A 110 12.69 -6.04 6.60
N ASN A 111 12.18 -5.17 7.45
CA ASN A 111 11.25 -5.49 8.52
C ASN A 111 10.13 -4.46 8.55
N ILE A 112 8.90 -4.92 8.76
CA ILE A 112 7.70 -4.09 8.84
C ILE A 112 6.68 -4.74 9.79
N SER A 113 5.81 -3.96 10.44
CA SER A 113 4.70 -4.51 11.22
C SER A 113 3.59 -5.02 10.30
N TYR A 114 2.68 -5.84 10.84
CA TYR A 114 1.52 -6.29 10.07
C TYR A 114 0.64 -5.11 9.65
N GLU A 115 0.40 -4.18 10.58
CA GLU A 115 -0.45 -3.01 10.38
C GLU A 115 0.11 -2.09 9.29
N GLU A 116 1.40 -1.78 9.34
CA GLU A 116 2.04 -0.96 8.30
C GLU A 116 2.01 -1.65 6.92
N ALA A 117 2.18 -2.98 6.89
CA ALA A 117 2.10 -3.75 5.65
C ALA A 117 0.69 -3.74 5.06
N MET A 118 -0.33 -3.85 5.91
CA MET A 118 -1.74 -3.76 5.52
C MET A 118 -2.07 -2.37 4.97
N GLU A 119 -1.66 -1.30 5.65
CA GLU A 119 -1.86 0.09 5.19
C GLU A 119 -1.15 0.38 3.85
N LEU A 120 0.09 -0.09 3.70
CA LEU A 120 0.81 0.05 2.42
C LEU A 120 0.14 -0.73 1.29
N SER A 121 -0.43 -1.89 1.61
CA SER A 121 -1.10 -2.74 0.63
C SER A 121 -2.53 -2.28 0.34
N HIS A 122 -3.18 -1.53 1.22
CA HIS A 122 -4.54 -1.03 1.04
C HIS A 122 -4.69 -0.21 -0.24
N PHE A 123 -3.79 0.76 -0.46
CA PHE A 123 -3.79 1.57 -1.69
C PHE A 123 -2.98 0.94 -2.84
N CYS A 124 -2.24 -0.13 -2.56
CA CYS A 124 -1.47 -0.91 -3.53
C CYS A 124 -1.91 -2.39 -3.46
N ALA A 125 -3.15 -2.68 -3.88
CA ALA A 125 -3.84 -3.98 -3.77
C ALA A 125 -3.16 -5.21 -4.43
N LYS A 126 -1.87 -5.11 -4.82
CA LYS A 126 -1.14 -6.13 -5.58
C LYS A 126 -0.30 -7.09 -4.75
N ILE A 127 0.00 -6.79 -3.48
CA ILE A 127 0.99 -7.58 -2.71
C ILE A 127 0.34 -8.39 -1.60
N ILE A 128 -0.60 -7.80 -0.84
CA ILE A 128 -1.25 -8.46 0.29
C ILE A 128 -2.71 -8.00 0.35
N TYR A 129 -3.64 -8.95 0.48
CA TYR A 129 -5.02 -8.64 0.83
C TYR A 129 -5.23 -8.83 2.34
N SER A 130 -5.49 -7.73 3.06
CA SER A 130 -5.53 -7.68 4.53
C SER A 130 -6.35 -8.80 5.19
N PRO A 131 -7.58 -9.13 4.74
CA PRO A 131 -8.36 -10.20 5.36
C PRO A 131 -7.69 -11.58 5.29
N THR A 132 -6.87 -11.85 4.27
CA THR A 132 -6.21 -13.16 4.11
C THR A 132 -5.13 -13.40 5.16
N LEU A 133 -4.54 -12.35 5.72
CA LEU A 133 -3.48 -12.48 6.73
C LEU A 133 -4.01 -12.62 8.15
N GLN A 134 -5.30 -12.39 8.40
CA GLN A 134 -5.86 -12.39 9.74
C GLN A 134 -5.52 -13.65 10.56
N PRO A 135 -5.57 -14.89 10.02
CA PRO A 135 -5.25 -16.09 10.79
C PRO A 135 -3.82 -16.12 11.33
N VAL A 136 -2.85 -15.57 10.59
CA VAL A 136 -1.44 -15.52 11.03
C VAL A 136 -1.16 -14.33 11.94
N ILE A 137 -1.85 -13.20 11.74
CA ILE A 137 -1.76 -12.01 12.60
C ILE A 137 -2.24 -12.34 14.02
N GLU A 138 -3.40 -12.98 14.15
CA GLU A 138 -3.99 -13.37 15.45
C GLU A 138 -3.07 -14.32 16.24
N LYS A 139 -2.38 -15.23 15.55
CA LYS A 139 -1.40 -16.14 16.13
C LYS A 139 0.01 -15.55 16.23
N GLN A 140 0.20 -14.32 15.79
CA GLN A 140 1.50 -13.63 15.74
C GLN A 140 2.57 -14.43 14.97
N ILE A 141 2.18 -15.23 13.98
CA ILE A 141 3.08 -16.03 13.16
C ILE A 141 3.80 -15.12 12.16
N PRO A 142 5.14 -15.03 12.20
CA PRO A 142 5.89 -14.20 11.26
C PRO A 142 5.65 -14.58 9.81
N LEU A 143 5.61 -13.57 8.94
CA LEU A 143 5.46 -13.73 7.49
C LEU A 143 6.72 -13.23 6.78
N LYS A 144 7.07 -13.85 5.65
CA LYS A 144 8.13 -13.35 4.78
C LYS A 144 7.70 -13.35 3.33
N ILE A 145 7.82 -12.19 2.69
CA ILE A 145 7.46 -12.01 1.28
C ILE A 145 8.72 -12.00 0.44
N LYS A 146 8.85 -12.96 -0.48
CA LYS A 146 10.02 -13.19 -1.33
C LYS A 146 9.64 -13.20 -2.80
N SER A 147 10.65 -13.00 -3.65
CA SER A 147 10.48 -13.11 -5.10
C SER A 147 10.93 -14.47 -5.60
N ILE A 148 10.12 -15.11 -6.44
CA ILE A 148 10.51 -16.32 -7.19
C ILE A 148 11.63 -16.05 -8.20
N PHE A 149 11.80 -14.80 -8.64
CA PHE A 149 12.82 -14.42 -9.63
C PHE A 149 14.14 -13.96 -8.98
N LEU A 150 14.15 -13.70 -7.67
CA LEU A 150 15.30 -13.12 -6.97
C LEU A 150 15.60 -13.88 -5.67
N GLU A 151 15.85 -15.18 -5.80
CA GLU A 151 16.02 -16.12 -4.67
C GLU A 151 17.06 -15.66 -3.62
N LYS A 152 18.15 -15.04 -4.08
CA LYS A 152 19.23 -14.52 -3.20
C LYS A 152 18.81 -13.30 -2.39
N LYS A 153 17.74 -12.59 -2.77
CA LYS A 153 17.26 -11.44 -2.01
C LYS A 153 16.43 -11.89 -0.81
N LYS A 154 16.63 -11.21 0.32
CA LYS A 154 16.02 -11.59 1.61
C LYS A 154 14.51 -11.34 1.68
N GLY A 155 13.94 -10.56 0.76
CA GLY A 155 12.54 -10.15 0.81
C GLY A 155 12.23 -9.19 1.97
N THR A 156 10.97 -9.20 2.42
CA THR A 156 10.48 -8.43 3.57
C THR A 156 9.95 -9.37 4.64
N TYR A 157 10.36 -9.15 5.89
CA TYR A 157 9.90 -9.89 7.06
C TYR A 157 8.84 -9.08 7.82
N LEU A 158 7.65 -9.63 7.99
CA LEU A 158 6.56 -9.04 8.75
C LEU A 158 6.48 -9.74 10.10
N LYS A 159 6.45 -8.95 11.17
CA LYS A 159 6.27 -9.45 12.53
C LYS A 159 5.64 -8.37 13.40
N LYS A 160 5.14 -8.76 14.58
CA LYS A 160 4.86 -7.78 15.63
C LYS A 160 6.16 -7.07 16.02
N ILE A 161 6.16 -5.74 16.02
CA ILE A 161 7.31 -4.91 16.39
C ILE A 161 7.01 -4.28 17.74
N ASN A 162 7.84 -4.57 18.74
CA ASN A 162 7.66 -4.08 20.12
C ASN A 162 8.59 -2.90 20.48
N PHE A 163 9.30 -2.32 19.52
CA PHE A 163 10.26 -1.24 19.77
C PHE A 163 9.95 0.00 18.92
N ILE A 164 10.27 1.18 19.46
CA ILE A 164 10.12 2.47 18.78
C ILE A 164 11.10 2.53 17.61
N LYS A 165 10.60 2.68 16.38
CA LYS A 165 11.44 2.84 15.19
C LYS A 165 12.06 4.24 15.14
N LYS A 166 13.31 4.32 14.67
CA LYS A 166 13.99 5.60 14.34
C LYS A 166 13.39 6.33 13.13
N LYS A 167 12.68 5.64 12.23
CA LYS A 167 12.04 6.24 11.04
C LYS A 167 10.54 6.30 11.26
N THR A 168 9.97 7.47 10.97
CA THR A 168 8.55 7.77 11.17
C THR A 168 7.68 7.25 10.03
N ILE A 169 8.16 7.42 8.80
CA ILE A 169 7.49 6.95 7.59
C ILE A 169 8.12 5.66 7.10
N THR A 170 7.27 4.68 6.84
CA THR A 170 7.63 3.33 6.41
C THR A 170 7.50 3.16 4.90
N GLY A 171 6.47 3.74 4.28
CA GLY A 171 6.35 3.75 2.83
C GLY A 171 5.32 4.75 2.32
N ILE A 172 5.21 4.83 1.00
CA ILE A 172 4.24 5.63 0.26
C ILE A 172 3.51 4.69 -0.70
N SER A 173 2.19 4.61 -0.56
CA SER A 173 1.31 3.82 -1.44
C SER A 173 0.43 4.75 -2.28
N VAL A 174 -0.03 4.24 -3.43
CA VAL A 174 -0.71 5.06 -4.43
C VAL A 174 -1.85 4.32 -5.07
N MET A 175 -3.02 4.93 -5.02
CA MET A 175 -4.19 4.47 -5.77
C MET A 175 -4.50 5.44 -6.91
N LYS A 176 -4.55 4.88 -8.12
CA LYS A 176 -4.83 5.62 -9.36
C LYS A 176 -6.32 5.47 -9.71
N GLN A 177 -6.78 6.30 -10.65
CA GLN A 177 -8.13 6.22 -11.23
C GLN A 177 -9.22 6.46 -10.18
N ILE A 178 -9.11 7.59 -9.50
CA ILE A 178 -10.04 8.02 -8.48
C ILE A 178 -10.69 9.31 -8.92
N SER A 179 -11.95 9.44 -8.54
CA SER A 179 -12.72 10.67 -8.65
C SER A 179 -13.26 11.03 -7.28
N LEU A 180 -13.35 12.33 -7.00
CA LEU A 180 -13.96 12.86 -5.80
C LEU A 180 -15.39 13.26 -6.14
N ILE A 181 -16.37 12.68 -5.44
CA ILE A 181 -17.76 13.11 -5.51
C ILE A 181 -18.09 13.89 -4.24
N THR A 182 -18.76 15.04 -4.37
CA THR A 182 -19.07 15.89 -3.22
C THR A 182 -20.55 16.24 -3.21
N LEU A 183 -21.20 15.89 -2.10
CA LEU A 183 -22.54 16.31 -1.72
C LEU A 183 -22.41 17.54 -0.82
N GLU A 184 -23.08 18.64 -1.18
CA GLU A 184 -22.95 19.93 -0.49
C GLU A 184 -24.31 20.64 -0.44
N GLY A 185 -24.68 21.17 0.72
CA GLY A 185 -25.90 21.95 0.88
C GLY A 185 -25.97 22.68 2.23
N SER A 186 -26.49 23.91 2.21
CA SER A 186 -26.61 24.76 3.40
C SER A 186 -27.49 24.16 4.49
N VAL A 187 -28.44 23.28 4.12
CA VAL A 187 -29.39 22.64 5.03
C VAL A 187 -28.83 21.33 5.64
N MET A 188 -27.61 20.91 5.28
CA MET A 188 -27.00 19.70 5.84
C MET A 188 -26.51 19.89 7.29
N VAL A 189 -26.55 21.11 7.83
CA VAL A 189 -26.13 21.44 9.20
C VAL A 189 -27.12 20.93 10.23
N GLY A 190 -26.64 20.15 11.19
CA GLY A 190 -27.44 19.78 12.36
C GLY A 190 -28.62 18.84 12.08
N ILE A 191 -28.85 18.45 10.82
CA ILE A 191 -29.86 17.47 10.42
C ILE A 191 -29.19 16.10 10.24
N PRO A 192 -29.43 15.14 11.15
CA PRO A 192 -28.97 13.77 10.98
C PRO A 192 -29.59 13.14 9.73
N GLY A 193 -28.84 12.30 9.02
CA GLY A 193 -29.40 11.38 8.01
C GLY A 193 -28.91 11.57 6.58
N TYR A 194 -28.34 12.72 6.22
CA TYR A 194 -27.75 12.92 4.88
C TYR A 194 -26.60 11.95 4.60
N SER A 195 -25.68 11.81 5.56
CA SER A 195 -24.59 10.82 5.47
C SER A 195 -25.11 9.39 5.38
N LYS A 196 -26.13 9.03 6.19
CA LYS A 196 -26.76 7.70 6.14
C LYS A 196 -27.33 7.40 4.76
N ARG A 197 -28.09 8.32 4.17
CA ARG A 197 -28.68 8.17 2.82
C ARG A 197 -27.60 8.05 1.76
N LEU A 198 -26.60 8.94 1.78
CA LEU A 198 -25.48 8.90 0.83
C LEU A 198 -24.77 7.54 0.85
N PHE A 199 -24.36 7.04 2.03
CA PHE A 199 -23.65 5.77 2.13
C PHE A 199 -24.55 4.56 1.88
N LYS A 200 -25.84 4.63 2.24
CA LYS A 200 -26.83 3.60 1.90
C LYS A 200 -26.94 3.45 0.38
N THR A 201 -27.16 4.54 -0.34
CA THR A 201 -27.31 4.53 -1.80
C THR A 201 -26.05 4.01 -2.50
N LEU A 202 -24.86 4.41 -2.04
CA LEU A 202 -23.59 3.88 -2.55
C LEU A 202 -23.46 2.36 -2.31
N SER A 203 -23.78 1.91 -1.09
CA SER A 203 -23.70 0.50 -0.69
C SER A 203 -24.67 -0.39 -1.47
N GLU A 204 -25.93 0.01 -1.61
CA GLU A 204 -26.95 -0.73 -2.39
C GLU A 204 -26.55 -0.92 -3.85
N LYS A 205 -25.75 0.02 -4.38
CA LYS A 205 -25.23 -0.02 -5.73
C LYS A 205 -23.84 -0.66 -5.81
N LYS A 206 -23.33 -1.22 -4.72
CA LYS A 206 -22.01 -1.86 -4.61
C LYS A 206 -20.88 -0.93 -5.07
N ILE A 207 -21.00 0.37 -4.81
CA ILE A 207 -19.98 1.37 -5.15
C ILE A 207 -19.00 1.45 -3.98
N ASN A 208 -17.75 1.08 -4.23
CA ASN A 208 -16.72 1.06 -3.20
C ASN A 208 -16.25 2.48 -2.85
N VAL A 209 -16.33 2.82 -1.57
CA VAL A 209 -15.83 4.07 -1.02
C VAL A 209 -14.42 3.86 -0.50
N VAL A 210 -13.46 4.64 -0.99
CA VAL A 210 -12.05 4.46 -0.61
C VAL A 210 -11.53 5.55 0.32
N LEU A 211 -12.13 6.74 0.28
CA LEU A 211 -11.75 7.85 1.14
C LEU A 211 -12.98 8.69 1.46
N ILE A 212 -13.07 9.17 2.69
CA ILE A 212 -14.17 10.01 3.17
C ILE A 212 -13.56 11.25 3.81
N THR A 213 -14.05 12.43 3.43
CA THR A 213 -13.74 13.70 4.09
C THR A 213 -15.00 14.50 4.27
N GLN A 214 -15.19 15.05 5.47
CA GLN A 214 -16.36 15.84 5.79
C GLN A 214 -15.90 17.20 6.29
N SER A 215 -16.44 18.26 5.68
CA SER A 215 -16.17 19.64 6.06
C SER A 215 -17.39 20.16 6.82
N SER A 216 -17.26 20.33 8.13
CA SER A 216 -18.36 20.83 8.98
C SER A 216 -18.74 22.27 8.62
N SER A 217 -17.76 23.10 8.28
CA SER A 217 -17.95 24.51 7.91
C SER A 217 -18.55 24.71 6.52
N GLU A 218 -18.25 23.84 5.56
CA GLU A 218 -18.76 23.92 4.18
C GLU A 218 -20.00 23.05 3.96
N HIS A 219 -20.45 22.34 5.01
CA HIS A 219 -21.63 21.49 4.98
C HIS A 219 -21.58 20.46 3.85
N SER A 220 -20.40 19.86 3.69
CA SER A 220 -20.09 18.98 2.56
C SER A 220 -19.55 17.64 3.02
N ILE A 221 -19.90 16.60 2.26
CA ILE A 221 -19.33 15.26 2.36
C ILE A 221 -18.71 14.94 1.01
N ALA A 222 -17.40 14.77 1.00
CA ALA A 222 -16.66 14.35 -0.17
C ALA A 222 -16.19 12.90 -0.01
N VAL A 223 -16.33 12.14 -1.08
CA VAL A 223 -16.08 10.71 -1.12
C VAL A 223 -15.22 10.37 -2.33
N GLY A 224 -14.11 9.67 -2.09
CA GLY A 224 -13.26 9.12 -3.14
C GLY A 224 -13.77 7.77 -3.61
N ILE A 225 -14.08 7.65 -4.90
CA ILE A 225 -14.55 6.42 -5.55
C ILE A 225 -13.71 6.11 -6.81
N HIS A 226 -13.78 4.87 -7.29
CA HIS A 226 -13.13 4.52 -8.55
C HIS A 226 -13.79 5.20 -9.75
N ASP A 227 -12.98 5.62 -10.73
CA ASP A 227 -13.44 6.32 -11.94
C ASP A 227 -14.58 5.59 -12.68
N LYS A 228 -14.55 4.25 -12.66
CA LYS A 228 -15.55 3.37 -13.30
C LYS A 228 -16.95 3.52 -12.70
N ASP A 229 -17.06 3.90 -11.44
CA ASP A 229 -18.33 3.94 -10.70
C ASP A 229 -18.97 5.34 -10.69
N VAL A 230 -18.28 6.35 -11.22
CA VAL A 230 -18.64 7.78 -11.11
C VAL A 230 -19.98 8.11 -11.76
N LEU A 231 -20.22 7.63 -12.97
CA LEU A 231 -21.49 7.90 -13.67
C LEU A 231 -22.66 7.26 -12.93
N LYS A 232 -22.46 6.03 -12.46
CA LYS A 232 -23.46 5.30 -11.66
C LYS A 232 -23.75 6.06 -10.36
N ALA A 233 -22.71 6.48 -9.64
CA ALA A 233 -22.82 7.26 -8.41
C ALA A 233 -23.62 8.54 -8.62
N LYS A 234 -23.32 9.29 -9.69
CA LYS A 234 -24.05 10.52 -10.02
C LYS A 234 -25.55 10.31 -10.13
N ILE A 235 -25.94 9.37 -10.98
CA ILE A 235 -27.35 9.12 -11.29
C ILE A 235 -28.10 8.70 -10.02
N VAL A 236 -27.54 7.75 -9.26
CA VAL A 236 -28.25 7.19 -8.10
C VAL A 236 -28.33 8.16 -6.92
N ILE A 237 -27.30 9.00 -6.73
CA ILE A 237 -27.29 9.99 -5.64
C ILE A 237 -28.17 11.19 -6.01
N ASP A 238 -28.09 11.71 -7.24
CA ASP A 238 -28.96 12.80 -7.67
C ASP A 238 -30.45 12.39 -7.60
N ASN A 239 -30.77 11.13 -7.90
CA ASN A 239 -32.12 10.59 -7.74
C ASN A 239 -32.52 10.46 -6.26
N GLU A 240 -31.64 9.97 -5.39
CA GLU A 240 -31.90 9.84 -3.94
C GLU A 240 -32.20 11.19 -3.29
N PHE A 241 -31.52 12.27 -3.73
CA PHE A 241 -31.67 13.62 -3.19
C PHE A 241 -32.46 14.56 -4.11
N TYR A 242 -33.26 14.01 -5.04
CA TYR A 242 -33.97 14.81 -6.05
C TYR A 242 -34.80 15.94 -5.43
N ARG A 243 -35.51 15.66 -4.31
CA ARG A 243 -36.37 16.66 -3.65
C ARG A 243 -35.54 17.81 -3.08
N GLU A 244 -34.44 17.50 -2.41
CA GLU A 244 -33.54 18.47 -1.82
C GLU A 244 -32.79 19.29 -2.87
N ILE A 245 -32.44 18.66 -3.99
CA ILE A 245 -31.84 19.34 -5.15
C ILE A 245 -32.85 20.27 -5.82
N TYR A 246 -34.08 19.80 -6.05
CA TYR A 246 -35.16 20.58 -6.64
C TYR A 246 -35.51 21.81 -5.79
N ASN A 247 -35.58 21.62 -4.47
CA ASN A 247 -35.84 22.70 -3.50
C ASN A 247 -34.60 23.59 -3.23
N LYS A 248 -33.47 23.34 -3.90
CA LYS A 248 -32.19 24.06 -3.72
C LYS A 248 -31.62 24.00 -2.30
N SER A 249 -32.04 23.03 -1.49
CA SER A 249 -31.48 22.77 -0.16
C SER A 249 -30.08 22.13 -0.26
N ILE A 250 -29.82 21.41 -1.34
CA ILE A 250 -28.54 20.76 -1.67
C ILE A 250 -28.24 20.99 -3.16
N LYS A 251 -26.96 21.09 -3.50
CA LYS A 251 -26.50 21.15 -4.91
C LYS A 251 -26.55 19.76 -5.55
N PRO A 252 -26.73 19.67 -6.88
CA PRO A 252 -26.48 18.41 -7.60
C PRO A 252 -25.09 17.85 -7.29
N LEU A 253 -24.93 16.54 -7.31
CA LEU A 253 -23.67 15.90 -6.98
C LEU A 253 -22.55 16.42 -7.89
N SER A 254 -21.55 17.02 -7.25
CA SER A 254 -20.36 17.55 -7.91
C SER A 254 -19.30 16.46 -8.06
N ILE A 255 -18.54 16.51 -9.15
CA ILE A 255 -17.59 15.45 -9.52
C ILE A 255 -16.29 16.08 -9.99
N GLU A 256 -15.20 15.74 -9.33
CA GLU A 256 -13.84 16.04 -9.79
C GLU A 256 -13.16 14.72 -10.23
N LYS A 257 -12.88 14.62 -11.54
CA LYS A 257 -12.28 13.42 -12.17
C LYS A 257 -10.76 13.53 -12.28
N TYR A 258 -10.14 12.40 -12.63
CA TYR A 258 -8.70 12.30 -12.94
C TYR A 258 -7.79 12.60 -11.74
N LEU A 259 -8.19 12.08 -10.58
CA LEU A 259 -7.44 12.20 -9.35
C LEU A 259 -6.72 10.89 -9.01
N CYS A 260 -5.84 10.99 -8.03
CA CYS A 260 -5.20 9.85 -7.39
C CYS A 260 -5.04 10.12 -5.89
N ILE A 261 -4.92 9.05 -5.14
CA ILE A 261 -4.65 9.09 -3.70
C ILE A 261 -3.19 8.70 -3.49
N ILE A 262 -2.47 9.52 -2.74
CA ILE A 262 -1.16 9.18 -2.17
C ILE A 262 -1.39 8.96 -0.68
N ALA A 263 -1.08 7.77 -0.19
CA ALA A 263 -1.12 7.42 1.21
C ALA A 263 0.29 7.27 1.76
N ILE A 264 0.57 7.98 2.84
CA ILE A 264 1.88 8.02 3.49
C ILE A 264 1.73 7.24 4.79
N VAL A 265 2.38 6.09 4.83
CA VAL A 265 2.22 5.10 5.90
C VAL A 265 3.41 5.16 6.82
N GLY A 266 3.14 5.23 8.11
CA GLY A 266 4.14 5.33 9.15
C GLY A 266 3.61 4.73 10.44
N ASP A 267 4.52 4.48 11.38
CA ASP A 267 4.13 4.07 12.72
C ASP A 267 4.21 5.26 13.67
N ASN A 268 3.31 5.28 14.65
CA ASN A 268 3.30 6.27 15.72
C ASN A 268 3.27 7.75 15.26
N MET A 269 2.64 8.09 14.13
CA MET A 269 2.64 9.49 13.66
C MET A 269 1.88 10.43 14.61
N LYS A 270 0.91 9.89 15.38
CA LYS A 270 0.16 10.58 16.44
C LYS A 270 1.03 11.26 17.47
N ASN A 271 2.12 10.61 17.86
CA ASN A 271 3.01 11.09 18.91
C ASN A 271 4.21 11.86 18.33
N MET A 272 4.19 12.18 17.02
CA MET A 272 5.31 12.81 16.32
C MET A 272 4.86 14.08 15.59
N HIS A 273 5.04 15.20 16.27
CA HIS A 273 4.70 16.52 15.74
C HIS A 273 5.42 16.82 14.41
N GLY A 274 4.68 17.43 13.49
CA GLY A 274 5.22 18.00 12.24
C GLY A 274 5.35 17.04 11.06
N THR A 275 4.92 15.78 11.16
CA THR A 275 4.93 14.85 10.01
C THR A 275 3.96 15.32 8.91
N SER A 276 2.70 15.61 9.25
CA SER A 276 1.71 16.20 8.34
C SER A 276 2.20 17.54 7.77
N GLY A 277 2.75 18.42 8.62
CA GLY A 277 3.33 19.69 8.19
C GLY A 277 4.47 19.52 7.16
N LYS A 278 5.34 18.50 7.32
CA LYS A 278 6.38 18.18 6.34
C LYS A 278 5.81 17.71 5.00
N ILE A 279 4.75 16.90 5.03
CA ILE A 279 4.05 16.42 3.82
C ILE A 279 3.48 17.62 3.06
N PHE A 280 2.63 18.41 3.71
CA PHE A 280 1.94 19.53 3.07
C PHE A 280 2.91 20.64 2.65
N SER A 281 3.93 20.93 3.45
CA SER A 281 4.97 21.89 3.07
C SER A 281 5.76 21.43 1.84
N ALA A 282 6.12 20.13 1.76
CA ALA A 282 6.83 19.59 0.60
C ALA A 282 5.99 19.67 -0.67
N MET A 283 4.68 19.38 -0.59
CA MET A 283 3.77 19.48 -1.73
C MET A 283 3.53 20.94 -2.14
N GLY A 284 3.25 21.83 -1.19
CA GLY A 284 3.00 23.25 -1.46
C GLY A 284 4.21 23.98 -2.06
N LYS A 285 5.42 23.73 -1.54
CA LYS A 285 6.68 24.29 -2.09
C LYS A 285 6.97 23.86 -3.53
N ASN A 286 6.32 22.78 -3.97
CA ASN A 286 6.46 22.24 -5.31
C ASN A 286 5.20 22.46 -6.16
N SER A 287 4.32 23.37 -5.76
CA SER A 287 3.11 23.76 -6.49
C SER A 287 2.18 22.58 -6.80
N ILE A 288 2.10 21.60 -5.88
CA ILE A 288 1.17 20.48 -5.99
C ILE A 288 -0.05 20.81 -5.15
N ASN A 289 -1.20 20.96 -5.80
CA ASN A 289 -2.44 21.29 -5.11
C ASN A 289 -3.08 20.02 -4.49
N ILE A 290 -3.47 20.12 -3.22
CA ILE A 290 -4.16 19.05 -2.51
C ILE A 290 -5.66 19.30 -2.59
N ARG A 291 -6.41 18.29 -3.02
CA ARG A 291 -7.87 18.36 -3.21
C ARG A 291 -8.65 17.90 -1.99
N ALA A 292 -8.15 16.88 -1.32
CA ALA A 292 -8.72 16.36 -0.09
C ALA A 292 -7.64 15.72 0.77
N ILE A 293 -7.88 15.67 2.08
CA ILE A 293 -6.98 15.10 3.08
C ILE A 293 -7.79 14.18 3.96
N ALA A 294 -7.31 12.95 4.17
CA ALA A 294 -7.85 12.05 5.18
C ALA A 294 -6.73 11.61 6.13
N GLN A 295 -6.96 11.83 7.42
CA GLN A 295 -6.08 11.39 8.51
C GLN A 295 -6.96 10.83 9.62
N GLY A 296 -6.77 9.54 9.94
CA GLY A 296 -7.53 8.86 11.00
C GLY A 296 -6.93 9.07 12.38
N SER A 297 -7.70 8.71 13.42
CA SER A 297 -7.32 8.84 14.84
C SER A 297 -6.17 7.93 15.29
N THR A 298 -5.86 6.91 14.49
CA THR A 298 -4.74 5.98 14.71
C THR A 298 -3.43 6.51 14.12
N GLU A 299 -3.50 7.55 13.27
CA GLU A 299 -2.37 8.21 12.59
C GLU A 299 -1.26 7.27 12.10
N LYS A 300 -1.66 6.12 11.52
CA LYS A 300 -0.74 5.23 10.79
C LYS A 300 -0.68 5.54 9.30
N ASN A 301 -1.58 6.41 8.86
CA ASN A 301 -1.74 6.78 7.46
C ASN A 301 -2.21 8.25 7.36
N ILE A 302 -1.55 9.01 6.48
CA ILE A 302 -2.04 10.29 5.98
C ILE A 302 -2.26 10.13 4.48
N SER A 303 -3.51 10.30 4.04
CA SER A 303 -3.90 10.19 2.64
C SER A 303 -4.22 11.57 2.07
N VAL A 304 -3.68 11.85 0.89
CA VAL A 304 -3.94 13.08 0.15
C VAL A 304 -4.44 12.76 -1.25
N VAL A 305 -5.43 13.53 -1.69
CA VAL A 305 -5.97 13.44 -3.05
C VAL A 305 -5.36 14.57 -3.89
N ILE A 306 -4.81 14.22 -5.05
CA ILE A 306 -4.20 15.18 -5.98
C ILE A 306 -4.59 14.87 -7.43
N LYS A 307 -4.31 15.80 -8.33
CA LYS A 307 -4.45 15.55 -9.77
C LYS A 307 -3.48 14.46 -10.22
N LYS A 308 -3.94 13.57 -11.10
CA LYS A 308 -3.13 12.49 -11.67
C LYS A 308 -1.88 12.99 -12.40
N THR A 309 -1.94 14.19 -12.98
CA THR A 309 -0.80 14.84 -13.66
C THR A 309 0.38 15.11 -12.72
N ASP A 310 0.10 15.37 -11.44
CA ASP A 310 1.12 15.70 -10.44
C ASP A 310 1.71 14.45 -9.76
N LEU A 311 1.15 13.26 -10.01
CA LEU A 311 1.44 12.03 -9.29
C LEU A 311 2.94 11.71 -9.25
N LYS A 312 3.60 11.69 -10.41
CA LYS A 312 5.01 11.31 -10.49
C LYS A 312 5.89 12.31 -9.72
N LYS A 313 5.60 13.61 -9.85
CA LYS A 313 6.30 14.67 -9.14
C LYS A 313 6.11 14.53 -7.63
N ALA A 314 4.86 14.39 -7.18
CA ALA A 314 4.48 14.31 -5.78
C ALA A 314 5.14 13.12 -5.05
N ILE A 315 5.06 11.92 -5.62
CA ILE A 315 5.66 10.74 -4.97
C ILE A 315 7.18 10.88 -4.89
N ASN A 316 7.85 11.37 -5.94
CA ASN A 316 9.32 11.53 -5.91
C ASN A 316 9.75 12.55 -4.84
N ILE A 317 9.06 13.69 -4.73
CA ILE A 317 9.33 14.70 -3.69
C ILE A 317 9.12 14.12 -2.29
N LEU A 318 7.99 13.44 -2.07
CA LEU A 318 7.69 12.85 -0.77
C LEU A 318 8.69 11.73 -0.44
N HIS A 319 9.05 10.91 -1.42
CA HIS A 319 10.01 9.85 -1.22
C HIS A 319 11.40 10.40 -0.88
N GLU A 320 11.88 11.38 -1.63
CA GLU A 320 13.12 12.10 -1.32
C GLU A 320 13.08 12.70 0.09
N LYS A 321 11.98 13.36 0.44
CA LYS A 321 11.82 14.03 1.74
C LYS A 321 11.94 13.08 2.94
N PHE A 322 11.44 11.86 2.82
CA PHE A 322 11.33 10.90 3.94
C PHE A 322 12.33 9.74 3.89
N PHE A 323 12.77 9.33 2.71
CA PHE A 323 13.53 8.09 2.51
C PHE A 323 14.95 8.30 2.04
N GLU A 324 15.19 9.33 1.23
CA GLU A 324 16.57 9.69 0.95
C GLU A 324 17.21 10.16 2.26
N LYS A 325 18.43 9.67 2.52
CA LYS A 325 19.31 10.41 3.43
C LYS A 325 19.30 11.84 2.88
N GLN A 326 19.26 12.85 3.73
CA GLN A 326 19.33 14.28 3.34
C GLN A 326 20.67 14.63 2.67
N ASN A 327 21.13 13.76 1.78
CA ASN A 327 22.34 13.85 1.03
C ASN A 327 22.01 14.73 -0.16
N LYS A 328 22.18 16.04 -0.03
CA LYS A 328 21.98 16.96 -1.15
C LYS A 328 22.81 16.46 -2.32
N GLN A 329 22.15 15.99 -3.37
CA GLN A 329 22.84 15.61 -4.59
C GLN A 329 23.14 16.89 -5.36
N ILE A 330 24.43 17.16 -5.56
CA ILE A 330 24.88 18.32 -6.33
C ILE A 330 25.51 17.79 -7.61
N ASN A 331 24.88 18.15 -8.72
CA ASN A 331 25.39 17.85 -10.04
C ASN A 331 26.38 18.95 -10.43
N LEU A 332 27.63 18.56 -10.71
CA LEU A 332 28.72 19.46 -11.05
C LEU A 332 29.02 19.39 -12.54
N PHE A 333 29.11 20.56 -13.16
CA PHE A 333 29.70 20.77 -14.47
C PHE A 333 31.02 21.51 -14.27
N ILE A 334 32.11 20.94 -14.75
CA ILE A 334 33.45 21.54 -14.58
C ILE A 334 33.98 21.95 -15.96
N ILE A 335 34.23 23.24 -16.11
CA ILE A 335 34.83 23.84 -17.31
C ILE A 335 36.27 24.21 -16.96
N GLY A 336 37.22 23.71 -17.74
CA GLY A 336 38.65 23.92 -17.51
C GLY A 336 39.32 22.73 -16.81
N LEU A 337 39.69 21.72 -17.59
CA LEU A 337 40.38 20.49 -17.12
C LEU A 337 41.91 20.63 -17.00
N GLY A 338 42.44 21.85 -16.85
CA GLY A 338 43.87 22.08 -16.63
C GLY A 338 44.33 21.59 -15.26
N LYS A 339 45.55 21.96 -14.83
CA LYS A 339 46.14 21.53 -13.54
C LYS A 339 45.21 21.73 -12.33
N VAL A 340 44.45 22.83 -12.31
CA VAL A 340 43.49 23.14 -11.22
C VAL A 340 42.26 22.22 -11.29
N GLY A 341 41.66 22.04 -12.47
CA GLY A 341 40.49 21.19 -12.66
C GLY A 341 40.77 19.71 -12.36
N SER A 342 41.95 19.21 -12.75
CA SER A 342 42.38 17.84 -12.43
C SER A 342 42.56 17.64 -10.92
N ASN A 343 43.16 18.61 -10.23
CA ASN A 343 43.32 18.56 -8.77
C ASN A 343 41.98 18.64 -8.03
N LEU A 344 41.04 19.47 -8.49
CA LEU A 344 39.68 19.54 -7.96
C LEU A 344 38.98 18.18 -8.09
N LEU A 345 39.05 17.54 -9.25
CA LEU A 345 38.47 16.21 -9.48
C LEU A 345 39.07 15.16 -8.53
N TYR A 346 40.39 15.19 -8.34
CA TYR A 346 41.07 14.31 -7.39
C TYR A 346 40.57 14.53 -5.95
N GLN A 347 40.46 15.79 -5.51
CA GLN A 347 39.94 16.12 -4.17
C GLN A 347 38.48 15.69 -3.99
N ILE A 348 37.61 15.94 -4.98
CA ILE A 348 36.21 15.50 -4.96
C ILE A 348 36.12 13.99 -4.78
N ASN A 349 36.97 13.22 -5.49
CA ASN A 349 36.98 11.77 -5.37
C ASN A 349 37.47 11.30 -3.99
N LYS A 350 38.54 11.91 -3.46
CA LYS A 350 39.12 11.58 -2.15
C LYS A 350 38.15 11.91 -1.00
N GLN A 351 37.46 13.04 -1.07
CA GLN A 351 36.55 13.51 -0.03
C GLN A 351 35.12 12.97 -0.16
N LYS A 352 34.81 12.19 -1.20
CA LYS A 352 33.45 11.69 -1.48
C LYS A 352 32.80 10.98 -0.29
N LYS A 353 33.55 10.17 0.47
CA LYS A 353 33.04 9.49 1.67
C LYS A 353 32.79 10.47 2.81
N TYR A 354 33.69 11.43 3.01
CA TYR A 354 33.61 12.45 4.05
C TYR A 354 32.44 13.41 3.83
N LEU A 355 32.32 13.98 2.62
CA LEU A 355 31.20 14.85 2.22
C LEU A 355 29.84 14.15 2.38
N ASN A 356 29.78 12.85 2.08
CA ASN A 356 28.57 12.05 2.25
C ASN A 356 28.24 11.81 3.74
N LYS A 357 29.25 11.52 4.56
CA LYS A 357 29.05 11.16 5.98
C LYS A 357 28.76 12.37 6.86
N GLU A 358 29.55 13.43 6.74
CA GLU A 358 29.51 14.59 7.63
C GLU A 358 28.53 15.66 7.13
N PHE A 359 28.60 15.97 5.83
CA PHE A 359 27.79 17.07 5.26
C PHE A 359 26.52 16.60 4.59
N LYS A 360 26.34 15.28 4.44
CA LYS A 360 25.26 14.71 3.63
C LYS A 360 25.24 15.42 2.26
N ILE A 361 26.34 15.35 1.53
CA ILE A 361 26.43 15.86 0.16
C ILE A 361 26.91 14.74 -0.74
N LYS A 362 26.22 14.54 -1.87
CA LYS A 362 26.63 13.61 -2.92
C LYS A 362 26.95 14.41 -4.17
N LEU A 363 28.24 14.70 -4.36
CA LEU A 363 28.74 15.31 -5.59
C LEU A 363 28.72 14.29 -6.75
N ARG A 364 28.10 14.66 -7.87
CA ARG A 364 28.19 13.93 -9.14
C ARG A 364 28.72 14.87 -10.20
N VAL A 365 29.89 14.56 -10.75
CA VAL A 365 30.37 15.22 -11.97
C VAL A 365 29.58 14.63 -13.13
N ILE A 366 28.75 15.45 -13.76
CA ILE A 366 27.87 15.05 -14.87
C ILE A 366 28.26 15.69 -16.19
N GLY A 367 29.16 16.68 -16.17
CA GLY A 367 29.75 17.23 -17.38
C GLY A 367 31.15 17.78 -17.15
N LEU A 368 32.00 17.60 -18.14
CA LEU A 368 33.37 18.09 -18.17
C LEU A 368 33.61 18.77 -19.53
N ALA A 369 34.21 19.96 -19.52
CA ALA A 369 34.55 20.69 -20.73
C ALA A 369 35.96 21.29 -20.67
N ASN A 370 36.63 21.34 -21.82
CA ASN A 370 37.81 22.17 -22.06
C ASN A 370 37.61 23.00 -23.34
N SER A 371 38.63 23.73 -23.79
CA SER A 371 38.54 24.60 -24.98
C SER A 371 38.28 23.86 -26.30
N LYS A 372 38.37 22.51 -26.33
CA LYS A 372 38.25 21.71 -27.56
C LYS A 372 37.15 20.64 -27.50
N LYS A 373 36.79 20.15 -26.32
CA LYS A 373 35.89 18.99 -26.14
C LYS A 373 35.04 19.13 -24.89
N MET A 374 33.86 18.52 -24.94
CA MET A 374 32.94 18.40 -23.81
C MET A 374 32.34 16.99 -23.75
N ILE A 375 32.14 16.48 -22.54
CA ILE A 375 31.59 15.15 -22.27
C ILE A 375 30.50 15.30 -21.20
N PHE A 376 29.36 14.63 -21.40
CA PHE A 376 28.26 14.52 -20.43
C PHE A 376 27.98 13.06 -20.05
N LYS A 377 27.39 12.84 -18.87
CA LYS A 377 27.08 11.51 -18.32
C LYS A 377 25.66 11.39 -17.79
#